data_AF-A0A8J7FFK0-F1
#
_entry.id   AF-A0A8J7FFK0-F1
#
_cell.length_a   1.000
_cell.length_b   1.000
_cell.length_c   1.000
_cell.angle_alpha   90.00
_cell.angle_beta   90.00
_cell.angle_gamma   90.00
#
_symmetry.space_group_name_H-M   'P 1'
#
loop_
_entity.id
_entity.type
_entity.pdbx_description
1 polymer ?
#
loop_
_entity_poly.entity_id
_entity_poly.type
_entity_poly.pdbx_seq_one_letter_code
_entity_poly.pdbx_strand_id
1 'polypeptide(L)'
;MSACQSLEQQTDALMAELATVLQAVYRHLDQRGYQFDSPEYTEWVPESRCEAMLAGLAAEFGPLPYVLQSFYRHIGSVCFCGEAPWLDEFDLPDPLQWFPLSYLHDDCLAEYHDDPEYREFHEQRLAAYIAADLYHKEDISGGAPYTLYLPQQGANPVIELTPYGEQISMLDYLALALEYYLFPGCESPDDAAIYLQDAALRAQCRQLGQHCRALAMRYAEQANQPQPG
;
A
#
# COMPACT_ATOMS: atom_id res chain seq x y z
N MET A 1 -1.19 -28.79 -19.68
CA MET A 1 -1.43 -27.41 -20.14
C MET A 1 -2.03 -26.66 -18.97
N SER A 2 -1.20 -25.91 -18.22
CA SER A 2 -1.71 -25.06 -17.13
C SER A 2 -2.51 -23.93 -17.77
N ALA A 3 -3.75 -23.71 -17.34
CA ALA A 3 -4.53 -22.59 -17.83
C ALA A 3 -3.82 -21.28 -17.45
N CYS A 4 -3.68 -20.34 -18.38
CA CYS A 4 -3.16 -19.01 -18.08
C CYS A 4 -4.18 -18.34 -17.14
N GLN A 5 -3.79 -18.07 -15.89
CA GLN A 5 -4.63 -17.36 -14.92
C GLN A 5 -4.90 -15.93 -15.41
N SER A 6 -6.09 -15.38 -15.17
CA SER A 6 -6.36 -13.96 -15.46
C SER A 6 -5.46 -13.04 -14.62
N LEU A 7 -5.29 -11.77 -15.02
CA LEU A 7 -4.52 -10.81 -14.19
C LEU A 7 -5.14 -10.62 -12.81
N GLU A 8 -6.47 -10.63 -12.73
CA GLU A 8 -7.24 -10.54 -11.49
C GLU A 8 -6.91 -11.70 -10.55
N GLN A 9 -6.95 -12.95 -11.04
CA GLN A 9 -6.59 -14.14 -10.26
C GLN A 9 -5.14 -14.10 -9.77
N GLN A 10 -4.23 -13.58 -10.59
CA GLN A 10 -2.82 -13.42 -10.21
C GLN A 10 -2.63 -12.31 -9.18
N THR A 11 -3.45 -11.25 -9.25
CA THR A 11 -3.45 -10.17 -8.27
C THR A 11 -3.93 -10.67 -6.92
N ASP A 12 -5.03 -11.41 -6.86
CA ASP A 12 -5.55 -11.95 -5.61
C ASP A 12 -4.59 -12.95 -4.97
N ALA A 13 -3.97 -13.82 -5.78
CA ALA A 13 -2.94 -14.73 -5.29
C ALA A 13 -1.72 -13.97 -4.73
N LEU A 14 -1.28 -12.92 -5.42
CA LEU A 14 -0.19 -12.05 -4.98
C LEU A 14 -0.53 -11.35 -3.65
N MET A 15 -1.73 -10.79 -3.51
CA MET A 15 -2.14 -10.08 -2.29
C MET A 15 -2.30 -11.04 -1.09
N ALA A 16 -2.79 -12.26 -1.32
CA ALA A 16 -2.84 -13.29 -0.27
C ALA A 16 -1.44 -13.74 0.18
N GLU A 17 -0.49 -13.89 -0.76
CA GLU A 17 0.91 -14.18 -0.44
C GLU A 17 1.56 -13.01 0.30
N LEU A 18 1.31 -11.77 -0.13
CA LEU A 18 1.76 -10.56 0.54
C LEU A 18 1.27 -10.51 1.99
N ALA A 19 -0.02 -10.73 2.25
CA ALA A 19 -0.56 -10.77 3.60
C ALA A 19 0.21 -11.76 4.50
N THR A 20 0.58 -12.92 3.97
CA THR A 20 1.37 -13.93 4.70
C THR A 20 2.79 -13.45 5.00
N VAL A 21 3.45 -12.79 4.04
CA VAL A 21 4.78 -12.22 4.23
C VAL A 21 4.76 -11.08 5.25
N LEU A 22 3.78 -10.17 5.16
CA LEU A 22 3.59 -9.11 6.16
C LEU A 22 3.50 -9.75 7.56
N GLN A 23 2.69 -10.79 7.73
CA GLN A 23 2.56 -11.55 9.00
C GLN A 23 3.83 -12.19 9.50
N ALA A 24 4.71 -12.62 8.62
CA ALA A 24 6.01 -13.11 9.02
C ALA A 24 6.93 -11.95 9.47
N VAL A 25 6.94 -10.82 8.75
CA VAL A 25 7.77 -9.65 9.09
C VAL A 25 7.37 -9.03 10.42
N TYR A 26 6.07 -8.82 10.67
CA TYR A 26 5.60 -8.31 11.96
C TYR A 26 6.01 -9.20 13.12
N ARG A 27 5.79 -10.52 13.02
CA ARG A 27 6.21 -11.44 14.08
C ARG A 27 7.72 -11.42 14.31
N HIS A 28 8.51 -11.23 13.26
CA HIS A 28 9.96 -11.07 13.38
C HIS A 28 10.31 -9.80 14.16
N LEU A 29 9.71 -8.67 13.81
CA LEU A 29 9.93 -7.38 14.47
C LEU A 29 9.47 -7.41 15.93
N ASP A 30 8.27 -7.92 16.20
CA ASP A 30 7.72 -8.10 17.55
C ASP A 30 8.64 -8.97 18.43
N GLN A 31 9.13 -10.10 17.91
CA GLN A 31 10.09 -10.96 18.63
C GLN A 31 11.42 -10.29 18.95
N ARG A 32 11.80 -9.28 18.17
CA ARG A 32 13.00 -8.47 18.42
C ARG A 32 12.74 -7.32 19.39
N GLY A 33 11.48 -7.05 19.72
CA GLY A 33 11.02 -6.00 20.63
C GLY A 33 10.66 -4.69 19.94
N TYR A 34 10.29 -4.72 18.66
CA TYR A 34 9.86 -3.52 17.92
C TYR A 34 8.61 -2.95 18.61
N GLN A 35 8.55 -1.64 18.77
CA GLN A 35 7.44 -0.97 19.44
C GLN A 35 6.55 -0.31 18.39
N PHE A 36 5.51 -1.00 17.94
CA PHE A 36 4.57 -0.47 16.96
C PHE A 36 3.71 0.66 17.54
N ASP A 37 3.53 1.75 16.80
CA ASP A 37 2.71 2.90 17.24
C ASP A 37 1.22 2.60 17.25
N SER A 38 0.79 1.69 16.37
CA SER A 38 -0.62 1.33 16.20
C SER A 38 -0.78 -0.18 16.02
N PRO A 39 -0.59 -0.97 17.09
CA PRO A 39 -0.69 -2.43 17.04
C PRO A 39 -2.09 -2.92 16.61
N GLU A 40 -3.13 -2.11 16.71
CA GLU A 40 -4.46 -2.41 16.18
C GLU A 40 -4.51 -2.52 14.66
N TYR A 41 -3.59 -1.86 13.93
CA TYR A 41 -3.49 -1.93 12.47
C TYR A 41 -2.57 -3.04 11.96
N THR A 42 -2.09 -3.91 12.86
CA THR A 42 -1.19 -5.02 12.55
C THR A 42 -1.90 -6.38 12.55
N GLU A 43 -3.14 -6.44 13.03
CA GLU A 43 -4.06 -7.55 12.81
C GLU A 43 -4.74 -7.40 11.44
N TRP A 44 -4.02 -7.73 10.35
CA TRP A 44 -4.46 -7.59 8.95
C TRP A 44 -5.62 -8.52 8.56
N VAL A 45 -6.77 -8.29 9.18
CA VAL A 45 -8.02 -8.95 8.87
C VAL A 45 -8.83 -7.98 8.02
N PRO A 46 -9.22 -8.35 6.80
CA PRO A 46 -10.12 -7.55 5.99
C PRO A 46 -11.38 -7.18 6.78
N GLU A 47 -11.79 -5.92 6.69
CA GLU A 47 -12.94 -5.44 7.42
C GLU A 47 -14.22 -6.20 7.03
N SER A 48 -15.07 -6.49 8.02
CA SER A 48 -16.34 -7.18 7.79
C SER A 48 -17.27 -6.46 6.79
N ARG A 49 -17.11 -5.14 6.65
CA ARG A 49 -17.86 -4.28 5.71
C ARG A 49 -17.14 -4.04 4.39
N CYS A 50 -15.99 -4.69 4.13
CA CYS A 50 -15.11 -4.40 2.99
C CYS A 50 -15.87 -4.34 1.65
N GLU A 51 -16.64 -5.38 1.30
CA GLU A 51 -17.38 -5.39 0.03
C GLU A 51 -18.46 -4.31 -0.06
N ALA A 52 -19.12 -3.99 1.05
CA ALA A 52 -20.13 -2.94 1.08
C ALA A 52 -19.51 -1.55 0.88
N MET A 53 -18.35 -1.30 1.50
CA MET A 53 -17.61 -0.04 1.37
C MET A 53 -17.02 0.12 -0.03
N LEU A 54 -16.42 -0.94 -0.60
CA LEU A 54 -15.94 -0.93 -1.98
C LEU A 54 -17.09 -0.67 -2.97
N ALA A 55 -18.26 -1.28 -2.75
CA ALA A 55 -19.43 -1.05 -3.58
C ALA A 55 -19.97 0.40 -3.46
N GLY A 56 -19.94 0.98 -2.26
CA GLY A 56 -20.32 2.38 -2.02
C GLY A 56 -19.41 3.35 -2.77
N LEU A 57 -18.10 3.19 -2.62
CA LEU A 57 -17.10 3.97 -3.35
C LEU A 57 -17.25 3.80 -4.88
N ALA A 58 -17.51 2.58 -5.35
CA ALA A 58 -17.71 2.31 -6.77
C ALA A 58 -19.02 2.92 -7.33
N ALA A 59 -20.06 3.03 -6.50
CA ALA A 59 -21.31 3.68 -6.90
C ALA A 59 -21.12 5.20 -7.06
N GLU A 60 -20.28 5.80 -6.23
CA GLU A 60 -20.00 7.25 -6.25
C GLU A 60 -19.02 7.64 -7.37
N PHE A 61 -17.88 6.93 -7.48
CA PHE A 61 -16.78 7.30 -8.38
C PHE A 61 -16.67 6.41 -9.63
N GLY A 62 -17.53 5.41 -9.79
CA GLY A 62 -17.44 4.43 -10.86
C GLY A 62 -16.44 3.29 -10.54
N PRO A 63 -16.07 2.47 -11.53
CA PRO A 63 -15.23 1.29 -11.30
C PRO A 63 -13.92 1.63 -10.59
N LEU A 64 -13.66 0.97 -9.46
CA LEU A 64 -12.41 1.12 -8.71
C LEU A 64 -11.27 0.30 -9.34
N PRO A 65 -10.01 0.74 -9.22
CA PRO A 65 -8.86 -0.05 -9.64
C PRO A 65 -8.83 -1.43 -8.98
N TYR A 66 -8.69 -2.51 -9.75
CA TYR A 66 -8.76 -3.88 -9.24
C TYR A 66 -7.69 -4.18 -8.17
N VAL A 67 -6.45 -3.70 -8.37
CA VAL A 67 -5.35 -3.89 -7.41
C VAL A 67 -5.70 -3.29 -6.05
N LEU A 68 -6.34 -2.12 -6.02
CA LEU A 68 -6.80 -1.48 -4.78
C LEU A 68 -7.86 -2.32 -4.08
N GLN A 69 -8.86 -2.80 -4.83
CA GLN A 69 -9.90 -3.68 -4.29
C GLN A 69 -9.31 -4.98 -3.72
N SER A 70 -8.41 -5.62 -4.47
CA SER A 70 -7.75 -6.86 -4.07
C SER A 70 -6.90 -6.66 -2.80
N PHE A 71 -6.18 -5.55 -2.70
CA PHE A 71 -5.45 -5.19 -1.49
C PHE A 71 -6.37 -5.13 -0.27
N TYR A 72 -7.49 -4.40 -0.33
CA TYR A 72 -8.43 -4.31 0.79
C TYR A 72 -9.11 -5.64 1.14
N ARG A 73 -9.34 -6.51 0.15
CA ARG A 73 -9.92 -7.86 0.37
C ARG A 73 -8.98 -8.84 1.06
N HIS A 74 -7.67 -8.68 0.89
CA HIS A 74 -6.69 -9.64 1.37
C HIS A 74 -5.83 -9.13 2.52
N ILE A 75 -5.56 -7.83 2.57
CA ILE A 75 -4.68 -7.18 3.55
C ILE A 75 -5.49 -6.21 4.41
N GLY A 76 -6.33 -5.37 3.81
CA GLY A 76 -7.18 -4.41 4.52
C GLY A 76 -6.41 -3.14 4.94
N SER A 77 -5.40 -3.27 5.78
CA SER A 77 -4.54 -2.17 6.23
C SER A 77 -3.15 -2.71 6.53
N VAL A 78 -2.17 -1.82 6.75
CA VAL A 78 -0.87 -2.20 7.32
C VAL A 78 -0.26 -0.98 8.01
N CYS A 79 0.43 -1.17 9.14
CA CYS A 79 1.22 -0.11 9.76
C CYS A 79 2.48 -0.70 10.37
N PHE A 80 3.63 -0.42 9.77
CA PHE A 80 4.94 -0.73 10.34
C PHE A 80 5.59 0.47 11.03
N CYS A 81 4.86 1.56 11.27
CA CYS A 81 5.36 2.69 12.04
C CYS A 81 5.60 2.28 13.49
N GLY A 82 6.67 2.80 14.08
CA GLY A 82 7.08 2.48 15.42
C GLY A 82 8.58 2.61 15.64
N GLU A 83 9.01 2.27 16.85
CA GLU A 83 10.39 2.41 17.28
C GLU A 83 11.13 1.06 17.31
N ALA A 84 12.41 1.09 16.96
CA ALA A 84 13.32 -0.03 17.07
C ALA A 84 14.35 0.22 18.19
N PRO A 85 14.10 -0.19 19.46
CA PRO A 85 14.96 0.16 20.60
C PRO A 85 16.42 -0.34 20.52
N TRP A 86 16.74 -1.16 19.52
CA TRP A 86 18.09 -1.67 19.24
C TRP A 86 18.84 -0.86 18.19
N LEU A 87 18.26 0.20 17.64
CA LEU A 87 18.92 1.12 16.73
C LEU A 87 19.33 2.39 17.48
N ASP A 88 20.60 2.77 17.35
CA ASP A 88 21.15 3.97 17.99
C ASP A 88 20.97 5.24 17.13
N GLU A 89 20.70 5.09 15.84
CA GLU A 89 20.54 6.18 14.86
C GLU A 89 19.13 6.17 14.28
N PHE A 90 18.56 7.37 14.13
CA PHE A 90 17.28 7.62 13.48
C PHE A 90 17.54 7.96 12.01
N ASP A 91 17.33 6.97 11.13
CA ASP A 91 17.01 7.23 9.73
C ASP A 91 15.49 7.36 9.61
N LEU A 92 14.99 8.19 8.69
CA LEU A 92 13.58 8.26 8.33
C LEU A 92 13.26 7.01 7.46
N PRO A 93 12.87 5.87 8.06
CA PRO A 93 12.90 4.59 7.36
C PRO A 93 11.67 4.39 6.47
N ASP A 94 10.75 5.36 6.50
CA ASP A 94 9.47 5.39 5.79
C ASP A 94 8.72 4.05 5.83
N PRO A 95 8.49 3.47 7.02
CA PRO A 95 7.91 2.14 7.14
C PRO A 95 6.59 2.02 6.35
N LEU A 96 6.35 0.85 5.77
CA LEU A 96 5.13 0.60 4.99
C LEU A 96 3.90 0.84 5.87
N GLN A 97 3.05 1.74 5.41
CA GLN A 97 1.78 2.07 6.01
C GLN A 97 0.71 2.09 4.92
N TRP A 98 -0.48 1.61 5.27
CA TRP A 98 -1.69 1.66 4.47
C TRP A 98 -2.90 1.78 5.41
N PHE A 99 -3.62 2.90 5.36
CA PHE A 99 -4.79 3.12 6.20
C PHE A 99 -5.96 2.18 5.87
N PRO A 100 -6.80 1.83 6.86
CA PRO A 100 -7.93 0.93 6.63
C PRO A 100 -8.95 1.50 5.65
N LEU A 101 -9.74 0.61 5.04
CA LEU A 101 -10.77 1.02 4.08
C LEU A 101 -11.84 1.89 4.75
N SER A 102 -12.13 1.68 6.04
CA SER A 102 -13.02 2.55 6.81
C SER A 102 -12.55 3.99 6.84
N TYR A 103 -11.25 4.25 6.90
CA TYR A 103 -10.73 5.62 6.89
C TYR A 103 -11.05 6.30 5.55
N LEU A 104 -10.81 5.60 4.44
CA LEU A 104 -11.18 6.10 3.11
C LEU A 104 -12.71 6.28 2.96
N HIS A 105 -13.50 5.30 3.39
CA HIS A 105 -14.94 5.28 3.16
C HIS A 105 -15.73 6.18 4.12
N ASP A 106 -15.34 6.24 5.39
CA ASP A 106 -16.09 6.96 6.42
C ASP A 106 -15.54 8.38 6.60
N ASP A 107 -14.21 8.56 6.64
CA ASP A 107 -13.59 9.87 6.93
C ASP A 107 -13.33 10.69 5.65
N CYS A 108 -12.55 10.16 4.69
CA CYS A 108 -12.21 10.91 3.47
C CYS A 108 -13.46 11.22 2.62
N LEU A 109 -14.41 10.29 2.55
CA LEU A 109 -15.65 10.49 1.80
C LEU A 109 -16.57 11.52 2.47
N ALA A 110 -16.62 11.55 3.81
CA ALA A 110 -17.37 12.57 4.54
C ALA A 110 -16.78 13.97 4.27
N GLU A 111 -15.45 14.10 4.33
CA GLU A 111 -14.76 15.36 4.00
C GLU A 111 -15.06 15.81 2.56
N TYR A 112 -15.01 14.87 1.59
CA TYR A 112 -15.38 15.15 0.20
C TYR A 112 -16.82 15.68 0.05
N HIS A 113 -17.78 15.12 0.79
CA HIS A 113 -19.18 15.56 0.69
C HIS A 113 -19.46 16.87 1.41
N ASP A 114 -18.90 17.03 2.61
CA ASP A 114 -19.24 18.09 3.54
C ASP A 114 -18.43 19.38 3.31
N ASP A 115 -17.27 19.29 2.66
CA ASP A 115 -16.38 20.44 2.40
C ASP A 115 -16.31 20.79 0.89
N PRO A 116 -16.96 21.88 0.45
CA PRO A 116 -16.84 22.38 -0.92
C PRO A 116 -15.43 22.88 -1.27
N GLU A 117 -14.69 23.45 -0.32
CA GLU A 117 -13.32 23.95 -0.54
C GLU A 117 -12.36 22.77 -0.75
N TYR A 118 -12.54 21.68 0.00
CA TYR A 118 -11.83 20.41 -0.23
C TYR A 118 -12.03 19.91 -1.67
N ARG A 119 -13.28 19.88 -2.16
CA ARG A 119 -13.58 19.44 -3.53
C ARG A 119 -13.01 20.37 -4.59
N GLU A 120 -13.01 21.67 -4.35
CA GLU A 120 -12.39 22.62 -5.27
C GLU A 120 -10.86 22.39 -5.33
N PHE A 121 -10.23 22.24 -4.16
CA PHE A 121 -8.80 21.97 -4.04
C PHE A 121 -8.37 20.67 -4.71
N HIS A 122 -9.16 19.60 -4.59
CA HIS A 122 -8.89 18.29 -5.20
C HIS A 122 -9.54 18.09 -6.58
N GLU A 123 -9.97 19.17 -7.24
CA GLU A 123 -10.51 19.11 -8.62
C GLU A 123 -11.68 18.11 -8.76
N GLN A 124 -12.56 18.06 -7.76
CA GLN A 124 -13.70 17.13 -7.67
C GLN A 124 -13.33 15.64 -7.56
N ARG A 125 -12.07 15.32 -7.25
CA ARG A 125 -11.62 13.96 -6.95
C ARG A 125 -11.61 13.72 -5.44
N LEU A 126 -11.83 12.47 -5.04
CA LEU A 126 -11.59 12.03 -3.66
C LEU A 126 -10.10 11.75 -3.48
N ALA A 127 -9.47 12.40 -2.50
CA ALA A 127 -8.09 12.10 -2.11
C ALA A 127 -8.09 10.95 -1.11
N ALA A 128 -7.78 9.73 -1.57
CA ALA A 128 -7.58 8.59 -0.71
C ALA A 128 -6.16 8.65 -0.13
N TYR A 129 -6.04 9.22 1.07
CA TYR A 129 -4.77 9.18 1.81
C TYR A 129 -4.51 7.73 2.21
N ILE A 130 -3.47 7.14 1.64
CA ILE A 130 -3.12 5.74 1.89
C ILE A 130 -2.07 5.62 2.99
N ALA A 131 -1.19 6.60 3.15
CA ALA A 131 -0.17 6.63 4.20
C ALA A 131 0.17 8.07 4.57
N ALA A 132 0.62 8.28 5.80
CA ALA A 132 1.35 9.49 6.15
C ALA A 132 2.63 9.61 5.30
N ASP A 133 3.19 10.81 5.19
CA ASP A 133 4.53 10.96 4.60
C ASP A 133 5.62 10.51 5.58
N LEU A 134 6.83 10.32 5.07
CA LEU A 134 7.98 9.82 5.84
C LEU A 134 8.31 10.65 7.10
N TYR A 135 8.01 11.95 7.14
CA TYR A 135 8.22 12.78 8.33
C TYR A 135 7.13 12.56 9.37
N HIS A 136 5.87 12.55 8.94
CA HIS A 136 4.74 12.31 9.84
C HIS A 136 4.76 10.91 10.46
N LYS A 137 5.37 9.92 9.79
CA LYS A 137 5.60 8.59 10.36
C LYS A 137 6.59 8.58 11.54
N GLU A 138 7.38 9.64 11.68
CA GLU A 138 8.41 9.81 12.71
C GLU A 138 8.05 10.97 13.67
N ASP A 139 6.76 11.34 13.74
CA ASP A 139 6.24 12.46 14.55
C ASP A 139 6.89 13.84 14.23
N ILE A 140 7.41 14.00 13.02
CA ILE A 140 7.94 15.26 12.50
C ILE A 140 6.86 15.94 11.66
N SER A 141 6.74 17.27 11.78
CA SER A 141 5.87 18.06 10.89
C SER A 141 6.26 17.81 9.43
N GLY A 142 5.37 17.16 8.70
CA GLY A 142 5.65 16.62 7.37
C GLY A 142 4.98 17.37 6.23
N GLY A 143 5.00 16.70 5.08
CA GLY A 143 4.36 17.14 3.85
C GLY A 143 2.91 16.66 3.75
N ALA A 144 2.44 16.54 2.51
CA ALA A 144 1.14 15.93 2.24
C ALA A 144 1.27 14.39 2.27
N PRO A 145 0.23 13.67 2.71
CA PRO A 145 0.22 12.21 2.75
C PRO A 145 0.33 11.59 1.35
N TYR A 146 0.79 10.33 1.29
CA TYR A 146 0.80 9.57 0.05
C TYR A 146 -0.65 9.33 -0.36
N THR A 147 -0.98 9.68 -1.60
CA THR A 147 -2.38 9.87 -2.00
C THR A 147 -2.69 9.13 -3.29
N LEU A 148 -3.82 8.42 -3.30
CA LEU A 148 -4.46 7.92 -4.51
C LEU A 148 -5.71 8.76 -4.79
N TYR A 149 -5.87 9.27 -6.01
CA TYR A 149 -7.08 10.03 -6.36
C TYR A 149 -8.12 9.16 -7.05
N LEU A 150 -9.39 9.27 -6.62
CA LEU A 150 -10.55 8.62 -7.25
C LEU A 150 -11.46 9.67 -7.91
N PRO A 151 -12.02 9.39 -9.11
CA PRO A 151 -11.81 8.17 -9.90
C PRO A 151 -10.41 8.10 -10.52
N GLN A 152 -9.94 6.87 -10.77
CA GLN A 152 -8.72 6.62 -11.53
C GLN A 152 -8.94 5.55 -12.59
N GLN A 153 -8.40 5.77 -13.79
CA GLN A 153 -8.50 4.80 -14.88
C GLN A 153 -7.46 3.70 -14.74
N GLY A 154 -7.84 2.47 -15.11
CA GLY A 154 -6.96 1.31 -15.11
C GLY A 154 -7.08 0.46 -13.83
N ALA A 155 -6.54 -0.75 -13.91
CA ALA A 155 -6.66 -1.74 -12.84
C ALA A 155 -5.56 -1.61 -11.77
N ASN A 156 -4.38 -1.09 -12.12
CA ASN A 156 -3.27 -0.81 -11.21
C ASN A 156 -3.15 0.71 -11.05
N PRO A 157 -3.60 1.29 -9.93
CA PRO A 157 -3.61 2.73 -9.77
C PRO A 157 -2.20 3.28 -9.51
N VAL A 158 -2.02 4.57 -9.74
CA VAL A 158 -0.87 5.36 -9.32
C VAL A 158 -1.12 6.04 -7.98
N ILE A 159 -0.03 6.20 -7.24
CA ILE A 159 0.10 6.91 -5.99
C ILE A 159 0.91 8.18 -6.29
N GLU A 160 0.43 9.30 -5.77
CA GLU A 160 1.05 10.61 -5.87
C GLU A 160 1.61 11.05 -4.51
N LEU A 161 2.41 12.13 -4.53
CA LEU A 161 2.97 12.77 -3.33
C LEU A 161 3.94 11.87 -2.54
N THR A 162 4.55 10.90 -3.21
CA THR A 162 5.60 10.05 -2.63
C THR A 162 6.99 10.64 -2.90
N PRO A 163 8.01 10.39 -2.07
CA PRO A 163 9.40 10.76 -2.37
C PRO A 163 10.03 9.88 -3.46
N TYR A 164 9.34 8.83 -3.91
CA TYR A 164 9.85 7.79 -4.81
C TYR A 164 9.55 8.03 -6.30
N GLY A 165 9.09 9.23 -6.63
CA GLY A 165 8.76 9.67 -7.98
C GLY A 165 7.53 10.57 -8.00
N GLU A 166 7.33 11.28 -9.11
CA GLU A 166 6.12 12.12 -9.31
C GLU A 166 4.84 11.28 -9.23
N GLN A 167 4.89 10.07 -9.80
CA GLN A 167 3.83 9.06 -9.73
C GLN A 167 4.47 7.66 -9.69
N ILE A 168 3.96 6.78 -8.84
CA ILE A 168 4.38 5.38 -8.76
C ILE A 168 3.16 4.47 -8.77
N SER A 169 3.17 3.40 -9.56
CA SER A 169 2.04 2.45 -9.53
C SER A 169 1.97 1.73 -8.18
N MET A 170 0.77 1.35 -7.73
CA MET A 170 0.58 0.69 -6.45
C MET A 170 1.40 -0.60 -6.34
N LEU A 171 1.45 -1.39 -7.42
CA LEU A 171 2.31 -2.58 -7.47
C LEU A 171 3.81 -2.25 -7.44
N ASP A 172 4.24 -1.16 -8.09
CA ASP A 172 5.65 -0.74 -8.02
C ASP A 172 6.03 -0.20 -6.63
N TYR A 173 5.11 0.49 -5.95
CA TYR A 173 5.29 0.95 -4.57
C TYR A 173 5.41 -0.23 -3.60
N LEU A 174 4.51 -1.22 -3.72
CA LEU A 174 4.61 -2.46 -2.94
C LEU A 174 5.91 -3.22 -3.24
N ALA A 175 6.35 -3.25 -4.50
CA ALA A 175 7.62 -3.84 -4.88
C ALA A 175 8.82 -3.13 -4.24
N LEU A 176 8.80 -1.80 -4.23
CA LEU A 176 9.82 -0.97 -3.58
C LEU A 176 9.84 -1.23 -2.07
N ALA A 177 8.69 -1.22 -1.40
CA ALA A 177 8.60 -1.54 0.01
C ALA A 177 9.19 -2.94 0.30
N LEU A 178 8.85 -3.95 -0.49
CA LEU A 178 9.38 -5.32 -0.34
C LEU A 178 10.89 -5.44 -0.60
N GLU A 179 11.44 -4.65 -1.52
CA GLU A 179 12.88 -4.59 -1.79
C GLU A 179 13.67 -4.11 -0.57
N TYR A 180 13.08 -3.19 0.20
CA TYR A 180 13.62 -2.64 1.44
C TYR A 180 12.98 -3.26 2.69
N TYR A 181 12.44 -4.48 2.59
CA TYR A 181 11.88 -5.22 3.73
C TYR A 181 10.85 -4.44 4.56
N LEU A 182 10.05 -3.63 3.87
CA LEU A 182 9.00 -2.74 4.37
C LEU A 182 9.47 -1.40 4.92
N PHE A 183 10.74 -1.02 4.71
CA PHE A 183 11.33 0.25 5.14
C PHE A 183 12.02 1.00 3.97
N PRO A 184 11.25 1.42 2.95
CA PRO A 184 11.78 2.04 1.73
C PRO A 184 12.50 3.39 1.91
N GLY A 185 12.47 3.99 3.11
CA GLY A 185 13.19 5.22 3.43
C GLY A 185 14.68 5.02 3.77
N CYS A 186 15.11 3.78 4.03
CA CYS A 186 16.53 3.48 4.26
C CYS A 186 17.39 3.81 3.03
N GLU A 187 18.66 4.18 3.24
CA GLU A 187 19.59 4.55 2.16
C GLU A 187 19.82 3.40 1.15
N SER A 188 19.81 2.16 1.63
CA SER A 188 19.94 0.97 0.80
C SER A 188 19.16 -0.24 1.35
N PRO A 189 18.91 -1.27 0.52
CA PRO A 189 18.35 -2.53 0.99
C PRO A 189 19.23 -3.26 2.01
N ASP A 190 20.54 -3.03 2.00
CA ASP A 190 21.45 -3.63 2.99
C ASP A 190 21.28 -2.96 4.36
N ASP A 191 21.05 -1.64 4.39
CA ASP A 191 20.75 -0.92 5.62
C ASP A 191 19.39 -1.35 6.18
N ALA A 192 18.37 -1.46 5.33
CA ALA A 192 17.06 -1.98 5.71
C ALA A 192 17.10 -3.41 6.27
N ALA A 193 18.13 -4.22 5.92
CA ALA A 193 18.27 -5.58 6.45
C ALA A 193 18.46 -5.62 7.97
N ILE A 194 18.82 -4.50 8.61
CA ILE A 194 18.90 -4.41 10.06
C ILE A 194 17.54 -4.64 10.73
N TYR A 195 16.43 -4.29 10.07
CA TYR A 195 15.06 -4.55 10.53
C TYR A 195 14.64 -6.00 10.34
N LEU A 196 15.14 -6.66 9.29
CA LEU A 196 14.76 -8.03 8.93
C LEU A 196 15.97 -8.96 8.80
N GLN A 197 16.48 -9.44 9.94
CA GLN A 197 17.68 -10.29 9.97
C GLN A 197 17.45 -11.71 9.44
N ASP A 198 16.20 -12.15 9.33
CA ASP A 198 15.85 -13.45 8.77
C ASP A 198 16.12 -13.50 7.25
N ALA A 199 17.15 -14.24 6.86
CA ALA A 199 17.57 -14.36 5.46
C ALA A 199 16.53 -15.05 4.55
N ALA A 200 15.76 -16.00 5.08
CA ALA A 200 14.73 -16.69 4.32
C ALA A 200 13.55 -15.76 4.05
N LEU A 201 13.13 -15.00 5.06
CA LEU A 201 12.06 -14.02 4.93
C LEU A 201 12.47 -12.86 4.00
N ARG A 202 13.72 -12.37 4.07
CA ARG A 202 14.26 -11.42 3.08
C ARG A 202 14.22 -11.95 1.64
N ALA A 203 14.50 -13.24 1.45
CA ALA A 203 14.38 -13.86 0.12
C ALA A 203 12.93 -13.90 -0.38
N GLN A 204 11.97 -14.19 0.51
CA GLN A 204 10.54 -14.13 0.19
C GLN A 204 10.10 -12.71 -0.20
N CYS A 205 10.49 -11.68 0.56
CA CYS A 205 10.19 -10.29 0.21
C CYS A 205 10.70 -9.94 -1.19
N ARG A 206 11.96 -10.27 -1.51
CA ARG A 206 12.53 -10.00 -2.84
C ARG A 206 11.82 -10.74 -3.97
N GLN A 207 11.48 -12.02 -3.75
CA GLN A 207 10.73 -12.80 -4.74
C GLN A 207 9.36 -12.18 -5.00
N LEU A 208 8.67 -11.78 -3.94
CA LEU A 208 7.35 -11.17 -4.05
C LEU A 208 7.42 -9.78 -4.71
N GLY A 209 8.44 -8.99 -4.41
CA GLY A 209 8.69 -7.71 -5.08
C GLY A 209 8.91 -7.89 -6.59
N GLN A 210 9.60 -8.95 -7.02
CA GLN A 210 9.72 -9.29 -8.45
C GLN A 210 8.38 -9.65 -9.07
N HIS A 211 7.51 -10.38 -8.36
CA HIS A 211 6.15 -10.68 -8.81
C HIS A 211 5.30 -9.42 -8.96
N CYS A 212 5.38 -8.48 -8.01
CA CYS A 212 4.71 -7.18 -8.09
C CYS A 212 5.12 -6.42 -9.36
N ARG A 213 6.44 -6.28 -9.63
CA ARG A 213 6.95 -5.61 -10.85
C ARG A 213 6.48 -6.31 -12.13
N ALA A 214 6.53 -7.64 -12.17
CA ALA A 214 6.08 -8.41 -13.32
C ALA A 214 4.58 -8.21 -13.59
N LEU A 215 3.76 -8.13 -12.54
CA LEU A 215 2.33 -7.88 -12.66
C LEU A 215 2.03 -6.44 -13.07
N ALA A 216 2.78 -5.46 -12.53
CA ALA A 216 2.69 -4.05 -12.91
C ALA A 216 2.94 -3.85 -14.41
N MET A 217 4.00 -4.48 -14.95
CA MET A 217 4.31 -4.45 -16.37
C MET A 217 3.16 -4.99 -17.23
N ARG A 218 2.53 -6.09 -16.81
CA ARG A 218 1.41 -6.69 -17.58
C ARG A 218 0.15 -5.84 -17.55
N TYR A 219 -0.13 -5.16 -16.44
CA TYR A 219 -1.20 -4.16 -16.39
C TYR A 219 -0.92 -2.98 -17.32
N ALA A 220 0.33 -2.49 -17.36
CA ALA A 220 0.74 -1.44 -18.28
C ALA A 220 0.63 -1.88 -19.75
N GLU A 221 1.01 -3.12 -20.07
CA GLU A 221 0.84 -3.70 -21.41
C GLU A 221 -0.64 -3.78 -21.80
N GLN A 222 -1.52 -4.25 -20.90
CA GLN A 222 -2.96 -4.32 -21.15
C GLN A 222 -3.58 -2.93 -21.36
N ALA A 223 -3.16 -1.92 -20.58
CA ALA A 223 -3.66 -0.55 -20.72
C ALA A 223 -3.31 0.08 -22.08
N ASN A 224 -2.22 -0.36 -22.71
CA ASN A 224 -1.77 0.11 -24.02
C ASN A 224 -2.37 -0.67 -25.21
N GLN A 225 -3.18 -1.70 -24.96
CA GLN A 225 -3.83 -2.43 -26.05
C GLN A 225 -4.98 -1.60 -26.64
N PRO A 226 -5.10 -1.51 -27.98
CA PRO A 226 -6.20 -0.80 -28.60
C PRO A 226 -7.52 -1.47 -28.21
N GLN A 227 -8.43 -0.68 -27.64
CA GLN A 227 -9.79 -1.12 -27.34
C GLN A 227 -10.45 -1.60 -28.64
N PRO A 228 -11.06 -2.80 -28.69
CA PRO A 228 -11.81 -3.22 -29.85
C PRO A 228 -12.98 -2.25 -30.06
N GLY A 229 -12.96 -1.55 -31.20
CA GLY A 229 -13.98 -0.58 -31.59
C GLY A 229 -15.30 -1.20 -32.03
#